data_AF-A0A498MM72-F1
#
_entry.id   AF-A0A498MM72-F1
#
_cell.length_a   1.000
_cell.length_b   1.000
_cell.length_c   1.000
_cell.angle_alpha   90.00
_cell.angle_beta   90.00
_cell.angle_gamma   90.00
#
_symmetry.space_group_name_H-M   'P 1'
#
loop_
_entity.id
_entity.type
_entity.pdbx_description
1 polymer ?
#
loop_
_entity_poly.entity_id
_entity_poly.type
_entity_poly.pdbx_seq_one_letter_code
_entity_poly.pdbx_strand_id
1 'polypeptide(L)' 'MRMALKEAGFNLNNTIFQLLVARYAETDMTLDFDNFVACLMRLEMMFRVFKKLDPHHSGFIELDFQQWLNFTMI' A
#
# COMPACT_ATOMS: atom_id res chain seq x y z
N MET A 1 -8.52 -4.68 10.17
CA MET A 1 -7.56 -4.04 9.23
C MET A 1 -7.06 -2.66 9.70
N ARG A 2 -7.90 -1.62 9.82
CA ARG A 2 -7.44 -0.24 10.13
C ARG A 2 -6.54 -0.12 11.37
N MET A 3 -6.98 -0.65 12.51
CA MET A 3 -6.19 -0.60 13.75
C MET A 3 -4.87 -1.37 13.60
N ALA A 4 -4.91 -2.57 13.01
CA ALA A 4 -3.72 -3.38 12.78
C ALA A 4 -2.68 -2.67 11.88
N LEU A 5 -3.11 -2.02 10.80
CA LEU A 5 -2.22 -1.23 9.94
C LEU A 5 -1.63 -0.02 10.69
N LYS A 6 -2.42 0.63 11.54
CA LYS A 6 -1.93 1.73 12.39
C LYS A 6 -0.88 1.27 13.39
N GLU A 7 -1.12 0.15 14.08
CA GLU A 7 -0.17 -0.48 15.01
C GLU A 7 1.12 -0.95 14.31
N ALA A 8 1.01 -1.40 13.06
CA ALA A 8 2.15 -1.73 12.21
C ALA A 8 2.92 -0.49 11.68
N GLY A 9 2.49 0.73 12.04
CA GLY A 9 3.18 1.98 11.69
C GLY A 9 2.74 2.64 10.38
N PHE A 10 1.67 2.16 9.74
CA PHE A 10 1.13 2.80 8.54
C PHE A 10 0.21 3.97 8.88
N ASN A 11 0.46 5.12 8.25
CA ASN A 11 -0.43 6.27 8.29
C ASN A 11 -1.11 6.45 6.93
N LEU A 12 -2.37 6.03 6.83
CA LEU A 12 -3.14 6.03 5.59
C LEU A 12 -4.43 6.84 5.77
N ASN A 13 -4.89 7.47 4.69
CA ASN A 13 -6.17 8.17 4.70
C ASN A 13 -7.35 7.20 4.54
N ASN A 14 -8.57 7.69 4.76
CA ASN A 14 -9.79 6.86 4.72
C ASN A 14 -10.03 6.22 3.35
N THR A 15 -9.72 6.93 2.27
CA THR A 15 -9.89 6.45 0.90
C THR A 15 -9.00 5.24 0.62
N ILE A 16 -7.74 5.27 1.04
CA ILE A 16 -6.83 4.13 0.90
C ILE A 16 -7.34 2.93 1.71
N PHE A 17 -7.81 3.13 2.94
CA PHE A 17 -8.39 2.04 3.72
C PHE A 17 -9.58 1.38 3.02
N GLN A 18 -10.46 2.17 2.39
CA GLN A 18 -11.58 1.63 1.63
C GLN A 18 -11.11 0.80 0.43
N LEU A 19 -10.07 1.24 -0.29
CA LEU A 19 -9.48 0.48 -1.40
C LEU A 19 -8.86 -0.83 -0.93
N LEU A 20 -8.17 -0.83 0.22
CA LEU A 20 -7.58 -2.05 0.78
C LEU A 20 -8.66 -3.06 1.19
N VAL A 21 -9.75 -2.59 1.81
CA VAL A 21 -10.89 -3.45 2.14
C VAL A 21 -11.51 -4.01 0.84
N ALA A 22 -11.79 -3.16 -0.15
CA ALA A 22 -12.36 -3.61 -1.42
C ALA A 22 -11.46 -4.60 -2.19
N ARG A 23 -10.13 -4.55 -1.99
CA ARG A 23 -9.16 -5.39 -2.71
C ARG A 23 -8.87 -6.72 -2.04
N TYR A 24 -8.84 -6.75 -0.71
CA TYR A 24 -8.33 -7.88 0.07
C TYR A 24 -9.38 -8.53 0.97
N ALA A 25 -10.48 -7.84 1.31
CA ALA A 25 -11.54 -8.46 2.11
C ALA A 25 -12.41 -9.36 1.24
N GLU A 26 -12.96 -10.39 1.86
CA GLU A 26 -13.94 -11.27 1.28
C GLU A 26 -15.33 -10.58 1.20
N THR A 27 -16.28 -11.23 0.54
CA THR A 27 -17.64 -10.68 0.33
C THR A 27 -18.41 -10.47 1.64
N ASP A 28 -18.05 -11.19 2.69
CA ASP A 28 -18.60 -11.06 4.04
C ASP A 28 -17.88 -9.99 4.90
N MET A 29 -17.01 -9.18 4.27
CA MET A 29 -16.19 -8.15 4.91
C MET A 29 -15.17 -8.69 5.92
N THR A 30 -14.90 -10.00 5.91
CA THR A 30 -13.79 -10.59 6.66
C THR A 30 -12.50 -10.53 5.86
N LEU A 31 -11.38 -10.70 6.57
CA LEU A 31 -10.05 -10.70 5.97
C LEU A 31 -9.30 -11.86 6.61
N ASP A 32 -8.95 -12.85 5.80
CA ASP A 32 -8.11 -13.95 6.25
C ASP A 32 -6.66 -13.50 6.45
N PHE A 33 -5.87 -14.39 7.04
CA PHE A 33 -4.49 -14.07 7.37
C PHE A 33 -3.62 -13.88 6.11
N ASP A 34 -3.84 -14.70 5.08
CA ASP A 34 -3.05 -14.66 3.84
C ASP A 34 -3.26 -13.34 3.10
N ASN A 35 -4.51 -12.89 2.93
CA ASN A 35 -4.82 -11.60 2.34
C ASN A 35 -4.36 -10.43 3.21
N PHE A 36 -4.40 -10.57 4.54
CA PHE A 36 -3.85 -9.55 5.44
C PHE A 36 -2.34 -9.39 5.26
N VAL A 37 -1.59 -10.50 5.23
CA VAL A 37 -0.13 -10.48 5.01
C VAL A 37 0.20 -9.97 3.61
N ALA A 38 -0.53 -10.39 2.57
CA ALA A 38 -0.35 -9.89 1.21
C ALA A 38 -0.55 -8.37 1.13
N CYS A 39 -1.59 -7.85 1.78
CA CYS A 39 -1.86 -6.42 1.90
C CYS A 39 -0.72 -5.66 2.58
N LEU A 40 -0.24 -6.18 3.71
CA LEU A 40 0.89 -5.60 4.45
C LEU A 40 2.17 -5.56 3.61
N MET A 41 2.54 -6.69 3.01
CA MET A 41 3.75 -6.79 2.18
C MET A 41 3.70 -5.83 0.99
N ARG A 42 2.54 -5.71 0.33
CA ARG A 42 2.36 -4.80 -0.79
C ARG A 42 2.48 -3.34 -0.35
N LEU A 43 1.85 -2.96 0.76
CA LEU A 43 1.99 -1.61 1.33
C LEU A 43 3.44 -1.31 1.71
N GLU A 44 4.11 -2.23 2.40
CA GLU A 44 5.51 -2.06 2.78
C GLU A 44 6.40 -1.82 1.56
N MET A 45 6.21 -2.61 0.50
CA MET A 45 6.97 -2.45 -0.74
C MET A 45 6.72 -1.10 -1.40
N MET A 46 5.46 -0.66 -1.50
CA MET A 46 5.12 0.65 -2.06
C MET A 46 5.78 1.79 -1.29
N PHE A 47 5.74 1.75 0.05
CA PHE A 47 6.40 2.76 0.89
C PHE A 47 7.91 2.75 0.74
N ARG A 48 8.53 1.56 0.67
CA ARG A 48 10.00 1.42 0.47
C ARG A 48 10.44 1.97 -0.88
N VAL A 49 9.72 1.62 -1.96
CA VAL A 49 10.02 2.12 -3.31
C VAL A 49 9.88 3.63 -3.36
N PHE A 50 8.78 4.18 -2.84
CA PHE A 50 8.55 5.62 -2.82
C PHE A 50 9.65 6.36 -2.07
N LYS A 51 9.97 5.93 -0.83
CA LYS A 51 11.05 6.55 -0.02
C LYS A 51 12.42 6.48 -0.69
N LYS A 52 12.70 5.42 -1.45
CA LYS A 52 13.95 5.28 -2.19
C LYS A 52 14.03 6.27 -3.38
N LEU A 53 12.89 6.57 -3.99
CA LEU A 53 12.77 7.50 -5.13
C LEU A 53 12.60 8.96 -4.70
N ASP A 54 12.22 9.23 -3.45
CA ASP A 54 12.11 10.56 -2.85
C ASP A 54 13.17 10.79 -1.74
N PRO A 55 14.48 10.84 -2.09
CA PRO A 55 15.56 11.00 -1.11
C PRO A 55 15.54 12.35 -0.40
N HIS A 56 14.82 13.33 -0.93
CA HIS A 56 14.71 14.67 -0.37
C HIS A 56 13.43 14.88 0.44
N HIS A 57 12.60 13.83 0.60
CA HIS A 57 11.34 13.89 1.37
C HIS A 57 10.39 15.00 0.90
N SER A 58 10.34 15.24 -0.41
CA SER A 58 9.47 16.22 -1.03
C SER A 58 8.00 15.80 -0.99
N GLY A 59 7.72 14.50 -0.85
CA GLY A 59 6.38 13.93 -0.96
C GLY A 59 5.95 13.69 -2.41
N PHE A 60 6.85 13.88 -3.38
CA PHE A 60 6.60 13.67 -4.81
C PHE A 60 7.73 12.85 -5.43
N ILE A 61 7.39 12.09 -6.47
CA ILE A 61 8.35 11.38 -7.33
C ILE A 61 8.01 11.64 -8.78
N GLU A 62 9.01 11.66 -9.65
CA GLU A 62 8.84 11.72 -11.10
C GLU A 62 9.19 10.37 -11.71
N LEU A 63 8.31 9.87 -12.57
CA LEU A 63 8.47 8.58 -13.24
C LEU A 63 8.22 8.77 -14.73
N ASP A 64 9.08 8.21 -15.56
CA ASP A 64 8.75 8.02 -16.97
C ASP A 64 7.68 6.94 -17.15
N PHE A 65 7.15 6.84 -18.37
CA PHE A 65 6.07 5.90 -18.68
C PHE A 65 6.44 4.43 -18.39
N GLN A 66 7.68 4.02 -18.70
CA GLN A 66 8.12 2.64 -18.49
C GLN A 66 8.35 2.34 -17.01
N GLN A 67 8.91 3.30 -16.27
CA GLN A 67 9.05 3.19 -14.82
C GLN A 67 7.69 3.08 -14.15
N TRP A 68 6.72 3.93 -14.52
CA TRP A 68 5.35 3.86 -14.00
C TRP A 68 4.71 2.50 -14.28
N LEU A 69 4.82 1.99 -15.51
CA LEU A 69 4.25 0.69 -15.88
C LEU A 69 4.87 -0.44 -15.05
N ASN A 70 6.19 -0.45 -14.90
CA ASN A 70 6.88 -1.46 -14.09
C ASN A 70 6.47 -1.41 -12.61
N PHE A 71 6.36 -0.21 -12.01
CA PHE A 71 6.03 -0.08 -10.59
C PHE A 71 4.58 -0.43 -10.27
N THR A 72 3.66 -0.22 -11.20
CA THR A 72 2.23 -0.55 -10.99
C THR A 72 1.92 -2.04 -11.12
N MET A 73 2.73 -2.76 -11.90
CA MET A 73 2.55 -4.20 -12.16
C MET A 73 3.25 -5.09 -11.12
N ILE A 74 4.20 -4.54 -10.35
CA ILE A 74 4.77 -5.16 -9.15
C ILE A 74 3.73 -5.14 -8.04
#